data_AF-A0A1B9L2L5-F1
#
_entry.id   AF-A0A1B9L2L5-F1
#
_cell.length_a   1.000
_cell.length_b   1.000
_cell.length_c   1.000
_cell.angle_alpha   90.00
_cell.angle_beta   90.00
_cell.angle_gamma   90.00
#
_symmetry.space_group_name_H-M   'P 1'
#
loop_
_entity.id
_entity.type
_entity.pdbx_description
1 polymer ?
#
loop_
_entity_poly.entity_id
_entity_poly.type
_entity_poly.pdbx_seq_one_letter_code
_entity_poly.pdbx_strand_id
1 'polypeptide(L)'
;MIQETSFNQHSSLYIYTDQNSYEHLARIDKRSNEPQKIIYFHTALNGALKELADANSKLLWEYSYQLWGKRIHEIELEPIEQNLRYQGQYLDRETGLHYNTFRYYDPDIGRFT
;
A
#
# COMPACT_ATOMS: atom_id res chain seq x y z
N MET A 1 8.38 12.20 0.53
CA MET A 1 8.69 10.93 1.26
C MET A 1 7.95 10.97 2.58
N ILE A 2 7.34 9.85 2.99
CA ILE A 2 6.65 9.70 4.28
C ILE A 2 7.29 8.51 5.01
N GLN A 3 7.49 8.61 6.31
CA GLN A 3 8.05 7.53 7.12
C GLN A 3 7.05 7.08 8.19
N GLU A 4 6.80 5.77 8.23
CA GLU A 4 6.09 5.10 9.31
C GLU A 4 7.12 4.41 10.20
N THR A 5 6.96 4.50 11.52
CA THR A 5 7.84 3.80 12.47
C THR A 5 6.98 3.12 13.51
N SER A 6 7.15 1.81 13.66
CA SER A 6 6.49 1.00 14.66
C SER A 6 7.34 0.88 15.93
N PHE A 7 6.69 0.59 17.06
CA PHE A 7 7.31 0.43 18.37
C PHE A 7 8.37 -0.68 18.40
N ASN A 8 8.32 -1.63 17.47
CA ASN A 8 9.25 -2.76 17.35
C ASN A 8 10.53 -2.45 16.55
N GLN A 9 10.88 -1.17 16.38
CA GLN A 9 12.03 -0.71 15.57
C GLN A 9 11.95 -1.11 14.08
N HIS A 10 10.75 -1.44 13.59
CA HIS A 10 10.48 -1.52 12.16
C HIS A 10 10.14 -0.12 11.64
N SER A 11 10.82 0.33 10.59
CA SER A 11 10.48 1.57 9.91
C SER A 11 10.30 1.33 8.42
N SER A 12 9.26 1.94 7.87
CA SER A 12 8.94 1.91 6.44
C SER A 12 9.02 3.33 5.89
N LEU A 13 9.88 3.54 4.89
CA LEU A 13 10.00 4.80 4.16
C LEU A 13 9.32 4.66 2.79
N TYR A 14 8.30 5.48 2.55
CA TYR A 14 7.56 5.51 1.29
C TYR A 14 8.10 6.60 0.36
N ILE A 15 8.40 6.18 -0.87
CA ILE A 15 8.91 7.00 -1.96
C ILE A 15 7.79 7.15 -3.00
N TYR A 16 7.59 8.39 -3.45
CA TYR A 16 6.55 8.80 -4.40
C TYR A 16 7.20 9.33 -5.68
N THR A 17 6.48 9.34 -6.79
CA THR A 17 7.00 9.77 -8.11
C THR A 17 7.40 11.25 -8.15
N ASP A 18 6.69 12.11 -7.41
CA ASP A 18 7.03 13.51 -7.25
C ASP A 18 6.63 14.05 -5.85
N GLN A 19 6.94 15.32 -5.57
CA GLN A 19 6.71 15.93 -4.26
C GLN A 19 5.23 16.16 -3.91
N ASN A 20 4.36 16.25 -4.92
CA ASN A 20 2.94 16.57 -4.79
C ASN A 20 2.03 15.41 -5.24
N SER A 21 2.59 14.22 -5.41
CA SER A 21 1.89 13.02 -5.87
C SER A 21 1.76 11.99 -4.76
N TYR A 22 0.64 11.27 -4.80
CA TYR A 22 0.38 10.09 -3.98
C TYR A 22 0.63 8.79 -4.74
N GLU A 23 1.21 8.86 -5.93
CA GLU A 23 1.64 7.69 -6.68
C GLU A 23 2.89 7.09 -6.04
N HIS A 24 2.72 5.90 -5.46
CA HIS A 24 3.78 5.17 -4.80
C HIS A 24 4.75 4.56 -5.81
N LEU A 25 6.04 4.77 -5.58
CA LEU A 25 7.12 4.21 -6.40
C LEU A 25 7.77 3.02 -5.70
N ALA A 26 8.23 3.22 -4.46
CA ALA A 26 8.92 2.20 -3.68
C ALA A 26 8.73 2.39 -2.18
N ARG A 27 8.92 1.30 -1.42
CA ARG A 27 9.00 1.29 0.05
C ARG A 27 10.34 0.70 0.46
N ILE A 28 10.98 1.34 1.43
CA ILE A 28 12.19 0.81 2.07
C ILE A 28 11.81 0.39 3.49
N ASP A 29 11.83 -0.92 3.73
CA ASP A 29 11.61 -1.50 5.05
C ASP A 29 12.96 -1.73 5.72
N LYS A 30 13.09 -1.24 6.95
CA LYS A 30 14.27 -1.39 7.80
C LYS A 30 13.87 -1.98 9.13
N ARG A 31 14.47 -3.11 9.47
CA ARG A 31 14.36 -3.76 10.77
C ARG A 31 15.72 -3.82 11.44
N SER A 32 15.74 -3.77 12.78
CA SER A 32 16.98 -3.89 13.55
C SER A 32 17.69 -5.21 13.21
N ASN A 33 18.98 -5.13 12.86
CA ASN A 33 19.84 -6.26 12.48
C ASN A 33 19.51 -7.01 11.16
N GLU A 34 18.63 -6.46 10.31
CA GLU A 34 18.39 -7.01 8.97
C GLU A 34 18.82 -6.01 7.88
N PRO A 35 19.26 -6.49 6.70
CA PRO A 35 19.50 -5.61 5.56
C PRO A 35 18.20 -4.90 5.16
N GLN A 36 18.31 -3.67 4.66
CA GLN A 36 17.16 -2.93 4.14
C GLN A 36 16.54 -3.69 2.96
N LYS A 37 15.21 -3.79 2.95
CA LYS A 37 14.45 -4.38 1.86
C LYS A 37 13.78 -3.28 1.05
N ILE A 38 14.07 -3.25 -0.24
CA ILE A 38 13.40 -2.35 -1.19
C ILE A 38 12.27 -3.13 -1.86
N ILE A 39 11.07 -2.55 -1.81
CA ILE A 39 9.85 -3.10 -2.38
C ILE A 39 9.32 -2.09 -3.39
N TYR A 40 9.00 -2.54 -4.58
CA TYR A 40 8.47 -1.72 -5.67
C TYR A 40 6.96 -1.87 -5.76
N PHE A 41 6.27 -0.74 -5.96
CA PHE A 41 4.83 -0.71 -6.15
C PHE A 41 4.49 -0.78 -7.64
N HIS A 42 3.54 -1.63 -8.00
CA HIS A 42 2.97 -1.67 -9.35
C HIS A 42 1.50 -1.22 -9.29
N THR A 43 1.22 -0.09 -9.91
CA THR A 43 -0.09 0.54 -9.92
C THR A 43 -0.74 0.41 -11.29
N ALA A 44 -2.07 0.28 -11.30
CA ALA A 44 -2.85 0.44 -12.53
C ALA A 44 -2.93 1.92 -12.94
N LEU A 45 -3.34 2.18 -14.19
CA LEU A 45 -3.48 3.54 -14.73
C LEU A 45 -4.37 4.47 -13.90
N ASN A 46 -5.36 3.91 -13.19
CA ASN A 46 -6.25 4.66 -12.30
C ASN A 46 -5.67 4.85 -10.88
N GLY A 47 -4.39 4.52 -10.68
CA GLY A 47 -3.70 4.66 -9.40
C GLY A 47 -4.00 3.57 -8.38
N ALA A 48 -4.72 2.50 -8.75
CA ALA A 48 -4.95 1.36 -7.84
C ALA A 48 -3.67 0.55 -7.68
N LEU A 49 -3.20 0.36 -6.45
CA LEU A 49 -2.07 -0.53 -6.17
C LEU A 49 -2.44 -2.00 -6.42
N LYS A 50 -1.76 -2.67 -7.37
CA LYS A 50 -2.03 -4.06 -7.76
C LYS A 50 -1.04 -5.04 -7.16
N GLU A 51 0.25 -4.73 -7.20
CA GLU A 51 1.30 -5.70 -6.85
C GLU A 51 2.46 -5.03 -6.11
N LEU A 52 3.15 -5.82 -5.31
CA LEU A 52 4.45 -5.49 -4.73
C LEU A 52 5.49 -6.50 -5.20
N ALA A 53 6.66 -6.02 -5.61
CA ALA A 53 7.78 -6.88 -6.01
C ALA A 53 9.09 -6.46 -5.35
N ASP A 54 10.05 -7.40 -5.27
CA ASP A 54 11.43 -7.08 -4.87
C ASP A 54 12.28 -6.58 -6.07
N ALA A 55 13.56 -6.31 -5.83
CA ALA A 55 14.49 -5.83 -6.86
C ALA A 55 14.77 -6.83 -8.00
N ASN A 56 14.41 -8.11 -7.83
CA ASN A 56 14.51 -9.14 -8.84
C ASN A 56 13.17 -9.40 -9.54
N SER A 57 12.18 -8.53 -9.34
CA SER A 57 10.81 -8.68 -9.82
C SER A 57 10.10 -9.93 -9.27
N LYS A 58 10.52 -10.46 -8.12
CA LYS A 58 9.77 -11.51 -7.42
C LYS A 58 8.54 -10.87 -6.78
N LEU A 59 7.36 -11.38 -7.12
CA LEU A 59 6.09 -10.97 -6.53
C LEU A 59 6.07 -11.30 -5.02
N LEU A 60 5.68 -10.33 -4.21
CA LEU A 60 5.61 -10.40 -2.74
C LEU A 60 4.17 -10.35 -2.24
N TRP A 61 3.32 -9.58 -2.93
CA TRP A 61 1.93 -9.34 -2.58
C TRP A 61 1.15 -8.92 -3.84
N GLU A 62 -0.11 -9.35 -3.94
CA GLU A 62 -1.01 -9.01 -5.04
C GLU A 62 -2.41 -8.70 -4.51
N TYR A 63 -3.10 -7.77 -5.18
CA TYR A 63 -4.47 -7.42 -4.87
C TYR A 63 -5.27 -7.07 -6.12
N SER A 64 -6.48 -7.60 -6.18
CA SER A 64 -7.46 -7.28 -7.21
C SER A 64 -8.72 -6.64 -6.63
N TYR A 65 -9.29 -5.73 -7.42
CA TYR A 65 -10.40 -4.87 -7.01
C TYR A 65 -11.48 -4.92 -8.09
N GLN A 66 -12.74 -4.77 -7.68
CA GLN A 66 -13.80 -4.29 -8.55
C GLN A 66 -13.61 -2.80 -8.84
N LEU A 67 -14.47 -2.25 -9.72
CA LEU A 67 -14.35 -0.88 -10.23
C LEU A 67 -14.21 0.19 -9.13
N TRP A 68 -14.93 0.03 -8.02
CA TRP A 68 -14.95 1.00 -6.92
C TRP A 68 -14.03 0.65 -5.76
N GLY A 69 -13.11 -0.30 -5.93
CA GLY A 69 -12.14 -0.65 -4.89
C GLY A 69 -12.56 -1.80 -3.98
N LYS A 70 -13.75 -2.40 -4.17
CA LYS A 70 -14.14 -3.61 -3.45
C LYS A 70 -13.14 -4.73 -3.73
N ARG A 71 -12.62 -5.36 -2.69
CA ARG A 71 -11.69 -6.50 -2.81
C ARG A 71 -12.33 -7.65 -3.60
N ILE A 72 -11.61 -8.18 -4.58
CA ILE A 72 -11.88 -9.49 -5.16
C ILE A 72 -10.96 -10.52 -4.48
N HIS A 73 -9.65 -10.29 -4.45
CA HIS A 73 -8.71 -11.07 -3.66
C HIS A 73 -7.50 -10.24 -3.19
N GLU A 74 -6.82 -10.75 -2.17
CA GLU A 74 -5.54 -10.27 -1.63
C GLU A 74 -4.68 -11.50 -1.37
N ILE A 75 -3.52 -11.59 -2.02
CA ILE A 75 -2.60 -12.72 -1.94
C ILE A 75 -1.29 -12.19 -1.35
N GLU A 76 -0.89 -12.78 -0.23
CA GLU A 76 0.35 -12.47 0.46
C GLU A 76 1.31 -13.65 0.28
N LEU A 77 2.36 -13.48 -0.53
CA LEU A 77 3.35 -14.53 -0.82
C LEU A 77 4.50 -14.52 0.19
N GLU A 78 4.73 -13.37 0.81
CA GLU A 78 5.70 -13.14 1.87
C GLU A 78 5.04 -12.27 2.95
N PRO A 79 5.38 -12.45 4.25
CA PRO A 79 4.77 -11.66 5.32
C PRO A 79 5.09 -10.17 5.14
N ILE A 80 4.09 -9.40 4.69
CA ILE A 80 4.22 -7.99 4.35
C ILE A 80 2.90 -7.26 4.63
N GLU A 81 2.93 -6.33 5.58
CA GLU A 81 1.79 -5.46 5.81
C GLU A 81 1.69 -4.42 4.68
N GLN A 82 0.59 -4.49 3.93
CA GLN A 82 0.28 -3.55 2.85
C GLN A 82 -1.14 -3.03 2.96
N ASN A 83 -1.27 -1.77 3.38
CA ASN A 83 -2.56 -1.13 3.62
C ASN A 83 -2.88 -0.03 2.59
N LEU A 84 -1.97 0.35 1.70
CA LEU A 84 -2.24 1.33 0.64
C LEU A 84 -3.23 0.77 -0.40
N ARG A 85 -4.11 1.63 -0.91
CA ARG A 85 -5.16 1.25 -1.87
C ARG A 85 -5.05 2.11 -3.13
N TYR A 86 -6.07 2.89 -3.47
CA TYR A 86 -5.90 3.95 -4.47
C TYR A 86 -4.93 5.03 -3.94
N GLN A 87 -4.40 5.85 -4.84
CA GLN A 87 -3.54 6.99 -4.47
C GLN A 87 -4.17 7.81 -3.34
N GLY A 88 -3.45 7.92 -2.22
CA GLY A 88 -3.89 8.66 -1.02
C GLY A 88 -4.82 7.89 -0.07
N GLN A 89 -5.19 6.65 -0.39
CA GLN A 89 -6.04 5.79 0.44
C GLN A 89 -5.24 4.83 1.30
N TYR A 90 -5.62 4.74 2.57
CA TYR A 90 -5.13 3.75 3.52
C TYR A 90 -6.26 2.86 4.01
N LEU A 91 -6.12 1.54 3.89
CA LEU A 91 -7.06 0.57 4.42
C LEU A 91 -6.97 0.55 5.94
N ASP A 92 -8.07 0.89 6.58
CA ASP A 92 -8.31 0.51 7.96
C ASP A 92 -8.81 -0.93 7.99
N ARG A 93 -7.97 -1.85 8.47
CA ARG A 93 -8.30 -3.28 8.52
C ARG A 93 -9.38 -3.62 9.55
N GLU A 94 -9.62 -2.77 10.54
CA GLU A 94 -10.67 -3.00 11.54
C GLU A 94 -12.06 -2.79 10.93
N THR A 95 -12.22 -1.72 10.15
CA THR A 95 -13.51 -1.35 9.55
C THR A 95 -13.69 -1.84 8.11
N GLY A 96 -12.59 -2.13 7.41
CA GLY A 96 -12.59 -2.40 5.96
C GLY A 96 -12.72 -1.12 5.11
N LEU A 97 -12.83 0.06 5.73
CA LEU A 97 -12.97 1.32 5.05
C LEU A 97 -11.60 1.87 4.63
N HIS A 98 -11.61 2.68 3.58
CA HIS A 98 -10.41 3.34 3.08
C HIS A 98 -10.36 4.77 3.59
N TYR A 99 -9.43 5.07 4.48
CA TYR A 99 -9.21 6.42 4.99
C TYR A 99 -8.51 7.30 3.94
N ASN A 100 -9.07 8.48 3.71
CA ASN A 100 -8.58 9.52 2.79
C ASN A 100 -8.42 10.84 3.56
N THR A 101 -7.45 10.96 4.47
CA THR A 101 -7.08 12.16 5.25
C THR A 101 -8.19 12.83 6.09
N PHE A 102 -9.39 13.06 5.56
CA PHE A 102 -10.52 13.71 6.21
C PHE A 102 -11.80 12.87 6.18
N ARG A 103 -11.87 11.81 5.37
CA ARG A 103 -13.08 10.99 5.21
C ARG A 103 -12.73 9.52 5.04
N TYR A 104 -13.65 8.65 5.44
CA TYR A 104 -13.60 7.24 5.09
C TYR A 104 -14.40 7.00 3.81
N TYR A 105 -13.88 6.13 2.97
CA TYR A 105 -14.50 5.67 1.74
C TYR A 105 -14.86 4.20 1.91
N ASP A 106 -16.12 3.87 1.65
CA ASP A 106 -16.62 2.50 1.65
C ASP A 106 -16.48 1.92 0.23
N PRO A 107 -15.55 0.97 0.02
CA PRO A 107 -15.33 0.36 -1.28
C PRO A 107 -16.45 -0.60 -1.70
N ASP A 108 -17.27 -1.10 -0.77
CA ASP A 108 -18.35 -2.04 -1.06
C ASP A 108 -19.53 -1.35 -1.76
N ILE A 109 -19.78 -0.09 -1.41
CA ILE A 109 -20.86 0.73 -2.02
C ILE A 109 -20.33 1.89 -2.88
N GLY A 110 -19.02 2.14 -2.88
CA GLY A 110 -18.37 3.11 -3.75
C GLY A 110 -18.61 4.58 -3.36
N ARG A 111 -18.65 4.90 -2.07
CA ARG A 111 -18.89 6.28 -1.60
C ARG A 111 -18.18 6.62 -0.30
N PHE A 112 -18.05 7.92 -0.03
CA PHE A 112 -17.61 8.41 1.27
C PHE A 112 -18.72 8.26 2.33
N THR A 113 -18.32 7.88 3.53
CA THR A 113 -19.17 7.84 4.74
C THR A 113 -19.22 9.20 5.42
#